data_AF-A0A7G5E465-F1
#
_entry.id   AF-A0A7G5E465-F1
#
_cell.length_a   1.000
_cell.length_b   1.000
_cell.length_c   1.000
_cell.angle_alpha   90.00
_cell.angle_beta   90.00
_cell.angle_gamma   90.00
#
_symmetry.space_group_name_H-M   'P 1'
#
loop_
_entity.id
_entity.type
_entity.pdbx_description
1 polymer ?
#
loop_
_entity_poly.entity_id
_entity_poly.type
_entity_poly.pdbx_seq_one_letter_code
_entity_poly.pdbx_strand_id
1 'polypeptide(L)'
;MKSNIKYFSIYAMVFLLLAACKKENGVVKPPVDPPIETNDLKLKLDSKKVLDFQKITSSSAASSLEESEIKKYFEDRVDLSIPKEIIVEKDSTILIKQYGITERYKSKWEKDDLYLQDSDESSWKLIGAKKNKTDFVLSMSFYSKKSVTQSSQNFLIGQEYNLKSYDHLLSKNAENTDFIWLKIDLLYNNTK
;
A
#
# COMPACT_ATOMS: atom_id res chain seq x y z
N MET A 1 15.66 -32.45 58.92
CA MET A 1 14.53 -33.12 58.23
C MET A 1 15.02 -33.54 56.85
N LYS A 2 15.05 -34.86 56.58
CA LYS A 2 15.28 -35.62 55.32
C LYS A 2 16.05 -34.91 54.17
N SER A 3 17.31 -35.31 53.87
CA SER A 3 17.70 -36.45 53.00
C SER A 3 17.49 -36.12 51.51
N ASN A 4 18.37 -36.30 50.53
CA ASN A 4 19.77 -36.75 50.36
C ASN A 4 19.98 -36.81 48.81
N ILE A 5 21.25 -36.84 48.35
CA ILE A 5 21.74 -37.66 47.20
C ILE A 5 21.32 -37.18 45.77
N LYS A 6 22.16 -37.12 44.72
CA LYS A 6 23.57 -37.45 44.44
C LYS A 6 23.93 -36.90 43.03
N TYR A 7 25.19 -36.46 42.85
CA TYR A 7 26.12 -36.68 41.71
C TYR A 7 25.65 -36.32 40.26
N PHE A 8 26.46 -35.96 39.27
CA PHE A 8 27.91 -35.97 39.04
C PHE A 8 28.19 -35.12 37.78
N SER A 9 29.31 -34.39 37.78
CA SER A 9 30.27 -34.13 36.68
C SER A 9 29.77 -34.23 35.22
N ILE A 10 29.72 -33.15 34.43
CA ILE A 10 30.83 -32.65 33.58
C ILE A 10 31.69 -33.79 33.00
N TYR A 11 31.60 -34.06 31.69
CA TYR A 11 32.74 -33.96 30.75
C TYR A 11 32.32 -34.27 29.31
N ALA A 12 33.04 -33.62 28.39
CA ALA A 12 32.95 -33.69 26.94
C ALA A 12 33.08 -35.09 26.35
N MET A 13 32.46 -35.31 25.17
CA MET A 13 33.05 -36.21 24.18
C MET A 13 32.61 -35.83 22.76
N VAL A 14 33.51 -35.12 22.08
CA VAL A 14 33.64 -35.10 20.62
C VAL A 14 34.26 -36.45 20.19
N PHE A 15 33.98 -36.88 18.97
CA PHE A 15 34.53 -38.02 18.22
C PHE A 15 33.98 -39.41 18.55
N LEU A 16 33.12 -39.89 17.67
CA LEU A 16 33.22 -41.24 17.10
C LEU A 16 32.94 -41.17 15.59
N LEU A 17 34.02 -41.02 14.82
CA LEU A 17 34.07 -41.49 13.45
C LEU A 17 34.35 -43.00 13.45
N LEU A 18 33.90 -43.65 12.37
CA LEU A 18 34.28 -44.96 11.84
C LEU A 18 33.33 -46.13 12.17
N ALA A 19 32.36 -46.33 11.27
CA ALA A 19 32.13 -47.64 10.67
C ALA A 19 31.96 -47.45 9.16
N ALA A 20 32.91 -47.97 8.39
CA ALA A 20 32.89 -48.00 6.93
C ALA A 20 32.15 -49.25 6.40
N CYS A 21 31.58 -49.11 5.19
CA CYS A 21 31.21 -50.12 4.18
C CYS A 21 29.70 -50.33 3.92
N LYS A 22 29.15 -49.62 2.92
CA LYS A 22 28.86 -50.17 1.56
C LYS A 22 28.07 -49.17 0.71
N LYS A 23 28.55 -49.03 -0.53
CA LYS A 23 27.93 -48.54 -1.79
C LYS A 23 26.42 -48.26 -1.75
N GLU A 24 26.05 -46.99 -1.89
CA GLU A 24 25.44 -46.36 -3.08
C GLU A 24 25.12 -44.93 -2.68
N ASN A 25 25.65 -43.95 -3.43
CA ASN A 25 25.38 -42.53 -3.19
C ASN A 25 23.97 -42.21 -3.70
N GLY A 26 22.94 -42.72 -3.01
CA GLY A 26 21.61 -42.15 -3.06
C GLY A 26 21.70 -40.76 -2.44
N VAL A 27 21.66 -39.73 -3.28
CA VAL A 27 21.47 -38.35 -2.83
C VAL A 27 20.15 -38.32 -2.06
N VAL A 28 20.21 -38.37 -0.74
CA VAL A 28 19.05 -38.09 0.11
C VAL A 28 18.76 -36.61 -0.10
N LYS A 29 17.83 -36.31 -1.02
CA LYS A 29 17.29 -34.96 -1.15
C LYS A 29 16.75 -34.59 0.24
N PRO A 30 17.08 -33.41 0.78
CA PRO A 30 16.41 -32.91 1.98
C PRO A 30 14.90 -32.99 1.78
N PRO A 31 14.10 -33.19 2.83
CA PRO A 31 12.65 -33.08 2.73
C PRO A 31 12.34 -31.75 2.04
N VAL A 32 11.70 -31.81 0.88
CA VAL A 32 11.16 -30.61 0.24
C VAL A 32 10.02 -30.20 1.15
N ASP A 33 10.22 -29.11 1.89
CA ASP A 33 9.12 -28.50 2.65
C ASP A 33 7.95 -28.31 1.68
N PRO A 34 6.72 -28.67 2.06
CA PRO A 34 5.56 -28.45 1.21
C PRO A 34 5.53 -26.98 0.79
N PRO A 35 5.15 -26.66 -0.47
CA PRO A 35 5.01 -25.28 -0.89
C PRO A 35 4.13 -24.58 0.14
N ILE A 36 4.67 -23.57 0.82
CA ILE A 36 3.83 -22.67 1.60
C ILE A 36 2.89 -22.07 0.56
N GLU A 37 1.60 -22.41 0.62
CA GLU A 37 0.56 -21.68 -0.11
C GLU A 37 0.64 -20.23 0.40
N THR A 38 1.42 -19.41 -0.29
CA THR A 38 1.34 -17.99 -0.11
C THR A 38 0.01 -17.60 -0.75
N ASN A 39 -0.97 -17.28 0.09
CA ASN A 39 -2.26 -16.70 -0.34
C ASN A 39 -2.02 -15.27 -0.84
N ASP A 40 -1.11 -15.13 -1.79
CA ASP A 40 -0.75 -13.86 -2.38
C ASP A 40 -1.92 -13.46 -3.28
N LEU A 41 -2.55 -12.32 -2.94
CA LEU A 41 -3.64 -11.79 -3.73
C LEU A 41 -3.03 -10.91 -4.80
N LYS A 42 -3.15 -11.35 -6.06
CA LYS A 42 -2.75 -10.56 -7.22
C LYS A 42 -3.98 -9.89 -7.83
N LEU A 43 -3.97 -8.57 -7.83
CA LEU A 43 -5.08 -7.74 -8.29
C LEU A 43 -4.64 -6.93 -9.50
N LYS A 44 -5.50 -6.84 -10.51
CA LYS A 44 -5.28 -6.01 -11.69
C LYS A 44 -6.36 -4.94 -11.79
N LEU A 45 -5.95 -3.73 -12.17
CA LEU A 45 -6.87 -2.62 -12.38
C LEU A 45 -7.88 -2.99 -13.47
N ASP A 46 -9.16 -2.88 -13.13
CA ASP A 46 -10.28 -3.16 -14.03
C ASP A 46 -10.92 -1.87 -14.52
N SER A 47 -11.36 -1.02 -13.59
CA SER A 47 -12.04 0.24 -13.93
C SER A 47 -11.71 1.37 -12.98
N LYS A 48 -11.90 2.60 -13.47
CA LYS A 48 -11.77 3.86 -12.75
C LYS A 48 -13.13 4.56 -12.75
N LYS A 49 -13.54 5.08 -11.58
CA LYS A 49 -14.73 5.90 -11.42
C LYS A 49 -14.35 7.23 -10.76
N VAL A 50 -14.69 8.34 -11.39
CA VAL A 50 -14.60 9.66 -10.74
C VAL A 50 -15.79 9.83 -9.81
N LEU A 51 -15.51 10.12 -8.54
CA LEU A 51 -16.55 10.33 -7.52
C LEU A 51 -16.86 11.81 -7.32
N ASP A 52 -15.82 12.64 -7.39
CA ASP A 52 -15.91 14.08 -7.17
C ASP A 52 -14.77 14.73 -7.95
N PHE A 53 -15.09 15.78 -8.70
CA PHE A 53 -14.09 16.59 -9.38
C PHE A 53 -14.56 18.03 -9.40
N GLN A 54 -13.85 18.91 -8.69
CA GLN A 54 -14.32 20.25 -8.44
C GLN A 54 -13.19 21.26 -8.29
N LYS A 55 -13.52 22.50 -8.60
CA LYS A 55 -12.74 23.70 -8.31
C LYS A 55 -13.40 24.47 -7.17
N ILE A 56 -12.62 24.84 -6.17
CA ILE A 56 -13.03 25.69 -5.06
C ILE A 56 -12.20 26.97 -5.12
N THR A 57 -12.85 28.13 -5.01
CA THR A 57 -12.18 29.43 -4.90
C THR A 57 -12.57 30.13 -3.61
N SER A 58 -11.70 31.02 -3.11
CA SER A 58 -11.92 31.74 -1.84
C SER A 58 -13.26 32.50 -1.75
N SER A 59 -13.86 32.84 -2.90
CA SER A 59 -15.05 33.67 -3.00
C SER A 59 -16.27 32.95 -3.59
N SER A 60 -16.18 31.66 -3.93
CA SER A 60 -17.27 30.92 -4.57
C SER A 60 -17.53 29.57 -3.93
N ALA A 61 -18.77 29.11 -4.05
CA ALA A 61 -19.08 27.70 -3.85
C ALA A 61 -18.24 26.81 -4.79
N ALA A 62 -18.07 25.54 -4.41
CA ALA A 62 -17.42 24.56 -5.25
C ALA A 62 -18.16 24.43 -6.60
N SER A 63 -17.41 24.46 -7.70
CA SER A 63 -17.92 24.21 -9.04
C SER A 63 -17.43 22.86 -9.53
N SER A 64 -18.36 22.00 -9.95
CA SER A 64 -18.03 20.72 -10.59
C SER A 64 -17.23 20.95 -11.87
N LEU A 65 -16.30 20.04 -12.14
CA LEU A 65 -15.48 19.99 -13.34
C LEU A 65 -15.80 18.70 -14.10
N GLU A 66 -15.60 18.71 -15.41
CA GLU A 66 -15.83 17.54 -16.27
C GLU A 66 -14.63 16.58 -16.22
N GLU A 67 -14.84 15.27 -16.29
CA GLU A 67 -13.73 14.28 -16.27
C GLU A 67 -12.70 14.52 -17.39
N SER A 68 -13.13 15.06 -18.53
CA SER A 68 -12.26 15.42 -19.65
C SER A 68 -11.24 16.52 -19.31
N GLU A 69 -11.50 17.31 -18.26
CA GLU A 69 -10.59 18.34 -17.78
C GLU A 69 -9.52 17.81 -16.81
N ILE A 70 -9.53 16.54 -16.40
CA ILE A 70 -8.55 16.00 -15.44
C ILE A 70 -7.11 16.28 -15.90
N LYS A 71 -6.81 16.04 -17.19
CA LYS A 71 -5.48 16.25 -17.76
C LYS A 71 -5.05 17.73 -17.76
N LYS A 72 -5.99 18.67 -17.83
CA LYS A 72 -5.72 20.11 -17.76
C LYS A 72 -5.19 20.52 -16.38
N TYR A 73 -5.65 19.87 -15.30
CA TYR A 73 -5.30 20.27 -13.93
C TYR A 73 -4.23 19.38 -13.28
N PHE A 74 -4.15 18.11 -13.68
CA PHE A 74 -3.23 17.15 -13.08
C PHE A 74 -2.22 16.56 -14.08
N GLU A 75 -2.27 16.97 -15.35
CA GLU A 75 -1.43 16.41 -16.41
C GLU A 75 -1.53 14.87 -16.41
N ASP A 76 -0.39 14.17 -16.54
CA ASP A 76 -0.33 12.72 -16.50
C ASP A 76 -0.21 12.18 -15.05
N ARG A 77 -0.18 13.03 -14.01
CA ARG A 77 0.08 12.61 -12.62
C ARG A 77 -0.94 11.60 -12.11
N VAL A 78 -2.21 11.76 -12.49
CA VAL A 78 -3.27 10.82 -12.09
C VAL A 78 -2.97 9.43 -12.67
N ASP A 79 -2.73 9.34 -13.98
CA ASP A 79 -2.51 8.06 -14.65
C ASP A 79 -1.21 7.38 -14.22
N LEU A 80 -0.16 8.17 -13.95
CA LEU A 80 1.13 7.69 -13.44
C LEU A 80 1.07 7.20 -11.98
N SER A 81 0.15 7.75 -11.19
CA SER A 81 0.02 7.43 -9.76
C SER A 81 -0.86 6.21 -9.48
N ILE A 82 -1.79 5.90 -10.39
CA ILE A 82 -2.69 4.76 -10.26
C ILE A 82 -1.90 3.45 -10.41
N PRO A 83 -1.89 2.56 -9.39
CA PRO A 83 -1.35 1.22 -9.54
C PRO A 83 -2.10 0.45 -10.63
N LYS A 84 -1.40 -0.16 -11.57
CA LYS A 84 -1.97 -1.07 -12.58
C LYS A 84 -2.14 -2.47 -12.02
N GLU A 85 -1.24 -2.88 -11.12
CA GLU A 85 -1.33 -4.13 -10.37
C GLU A 85 -1.07 -3.89 -8.88
N ILE A 86 -1.72 -4.68 -8.02
CA ILE A 86 -1.49 -4.71 -6.58
C ILE A 86 -1.20 -6.17 -6.21
N ILE A 87 -0.05 -6.42 -5.59
CA ILE A 87 0.30 -7.74 -5.04
C ILE A 87 0.26 -7.61 -3.52
N VAL A 88 -0.64 -8.36 -2.88
CA VAL A 88 -0.75 -8.40 -1.42
C VAL A 88 -0.19 -9.72 -0.93
N GLU A 89 0.94 -9.64 -0.24
CA GLU A 89 1.59 -10.74 0.46
C GLU A 89 1.11 -10.77 1.93
N LYS A 90 1.68 -11.66 2.74
CA LYS A 90 1.28 -11.85 4.15
C LYS A 90 1.40 -10.58 5.01
N ASP A 91 2.48 -9.83 4.86
CA ASP A 91 2.84 -8.66 5.68
C ASP A 91 3.30 -7.46 4.84
N SER A 92 3.17 -7.56 3.51
CA SER A 92 3.63 -6.55 2.57
C SER A 92 2.68 -6.39 1.39
N THR A 93 2.67 -5.21 0.81
CA THR A 93 1.92 -4.92 -0.42
C THR A 93 2.81 -4.20 -1.40
N ILE A 94 2.80 -4.66 -2.65
CA ILE A 94 3.51 -4.08 -3.76
C ILE A 94 2.49 -3.40 -4.68
N LEU A 95 2.64 -2.10 -4.89
CA LEU A 95 1.90 -1.33 -5.88
C LEU A 95 2.76 -1.22 -7.14
N ILE A 96 2.28 -1.73 -8.27
CA ILE A 96 2.97 -1.65 -9.56
C ILE A 96 2.26 -0.62 -10.42
N LYS A 97 2.91 0.52 -10.66
CA LYS A 97 2.38 1.65 -11.44
C LYS A 97 2.77 1.54 -12.92
N GLN A 98 2.36 2.54 -13.69
CA GLN A 98 2.73 2.66 -15.09
C GLN A 98 4.27 2.58 -15.27
N TYR A 99 4.71 1.99 -16.38
CA TYR A 99 6.12 1.74 -16.68
C TYR A 99 6.85 0.79 -15.71
N GLY A 100 6.11 0.04 -14.88
CA GLY A 100 6.70 -0.95 -13.98
C GLY A 100 7.35 -0.34 -12.73
N ILE A 101 7.05 0.92 -12.40
CA ILE A 101 7.46 1.53 -11.13
C ILE A 101 6.82 0.74 -9.99
N THR A 102 7.63 0.26 -9.05
CA THR A 102 7.17 -0.55 -7.93
C THR A 102 7.36 0.19 -6.61
N GLU A 103 6.34 0.13 -5.77
CA GLU A 103 6.37 0.66 -4.41
C GLU A 103 5.99 -0.46 -3.46
N ARG A 104 6.85 -0.76 -2.49
CA ARG A 104 6.62 -1.82 -1.50
C ARG A 104 6.38 -1.21 -0.13
N TYR A 105 5.30 -1.63 0.52
CA TYR A 105 4.88 -1.15 1.82
C TYR A 105 4.72 -2.32 2.79
N LYS A 106 4.89 -2.08 4.09
CA LYS A 106 4.32 -2.97 5.10
C LYS A 106 2.81 -2.87 5.01
N SER A 107 2.10 -3.99 5.16
CA SER A 107 0.65 -3.98 5.08
C SER A 107 -0.01 -4.92 6.07
N LYS A 108 -1.29 -4.65 6.35
CA LYS A 108 -2.15 -5.54 7.14
C LYS A 108 -3.59 -5.43 6.68
N TRP A 109 -4.31 -6.54 6.85
CA TRP A 109 -5.77 -6.56 6.74
C TRP A 109 -6.40 -6.39 8.12
N GLU A 110 -7.40 -5.52 8.22
CA GLU A 110 -8.33 -5.51 9.34
C GLU A 110 -9.74 -5.73 8.79
N LYS A 111 -10.27 -6.95 8.96
CA LYS A 111 -11.48 -7.42 8.28
C LYS A 111 -11.32 -7.30 6.76
N ASP A 112 -12.08 -6.39 6.14
CA ASP A 112 -12.09 -6.16 4.70
C ASP A 112 -11.23 -4.97 4.28
N ASP A 113 -10.63 -4.24 5.23
CA ASP A 113 -9.86 -3.02 5.00
C ASP A 113 -8.36 -3.33 4.89
N LEU A 114 -7.69 -2.78 3.86
CA LEU A 114 -6.24 -2.89 3.66
C LEU A 114 -5.55 -1.61 4.12
N TYR A 115 -4.60 -1.76 5.02
CA TYR A 115 -3.77 -0.67 5.53
C TYR A 115 -2.34 -0.82 5.05
N LEU A 116 -1.73 0.30 4.65
CA LEU A 116 -0.31 0.40 4.36
C LEU A 116 0.39 1.21 5.45
N GLN A 117 1.65 0.87 5.70
CA GLN A 117 2.58 1.66 6.49
C GLN A 117 3.80 1.95 5.62
N ASP A 118 4.11 3.24 5.50
CA ASP A 118 5.36 3.70 4.91
C ASP A 118 6.53 3.37 5.85
N SER A 119 7.73 3.13 5.31
CA SER A 119 8.90 2.73 6.11
C SER A 119 9.26 3.74 7.19
N ASP A 120 8.98 5.01 6.93
CA ASP A 120 9.39 6.13 7.76
C ASP A 120 8.26 6.65 8.67
N GLU A 121 7.05 6.11 8.51
CA GLU A 121 5.87 6.52 9.27
C GLU A 121 5.43 5.44 10.27
N SER A 122 5.15 5.86 11.52
CA SER A 122 4.58 4.96 12.52
C SER A 122 3.08 4.70 12.33
N SER A 123 2.41 5.42 11.42
CA SER A 123 0.97 5.33 11.21
C SER A 123 0.56 4.37 10.10
N TRP A 124 -0.55 3.66 10.32
CA TRP A 124 -1.22 2.86 9.31
C TRP A 124 -2.24 3.69 8.55
N LYS A 125 -2.15 3.74 7.23
CA LYS A 125 -3.07 4.45 6.35
C LYS A 125 -3.97 3.46 5.63
N LEU A 126 -5.28 3.62 5.79
CA LEU A 126 -6.27 2.85 5.03
C LEU A 126 -6.19 3.24 3.56
N ILE A 127 -6.04 2.26 2.67
CA ILE A 127 -5.97 2.52 1.24
C ILE A 127 -7.21 2.12 0.46
N GLY A 128 -7.91 1.09 0.93
CA GLY A 128 -9.05 0.53 0.24
C GLY A 128 -9.63 -0.66 0.98
N ALA A 129 -10.68 -1.22 0.43
CA ALA A 129 -11.40 -2.33 1.04
C ALA A 129 -11.84 -3.36 0.00
N LYS A 130 -12.05 -4.60 0.45
CA LYS A 130 -12.71 -5.63 -0.34
C LYS A 130 -14.16 -5.22 -0.59
N LYS A 131 -14.57 -5.25 -1.86
CA LYS A 131 -15.98 -5.10 -2.24
C LYS A 131 -16.71 -6.43 -2.13
N ASN A 132 -16.01 -7.53 -2.39
CA ASN A 132 -16.49 -8.91 -2.23
C ASN A 132 -15.27 -9.85 -2.10
N LYS A 133 -15.45 -11.17 -2.30
CA LYS A 133 -14.36 -12.14 -2.16
C LYS A 133 -13.22 -11.97 -3.18
N THR A 134 -13.47 -11.34 -4.32
CA THR A 134 -12.54 -11.24 -5.46
C THR A 134 -12.12 -9.82 -5.79
N ASP A 135 -12.92 -8.83 -5.40
CA ASP A 135 -12.79 -7.47 -5.86
C ASP A 135 -12.32 -6.55 -4.74
N PHE A 136 -11.42 -5.63 -5.07
CA PHE A 136 -10.87 -4.64 -4.16
C PHE A 136 -11.10 -3.24 -4.73
N VAL A 137 -11.50 -2.31 -3.87
CA VAL A 137 -11.68 -0.91 -4.23
C VAL A 137 -10.62 -0.08 -3.52
N LEU A 138 -9.74 0.53 -4.30
CA LEU A 138 -8.76 1.52 -3.84
C LEU A 138 -9.36 2.91 -4.04
N SER A 139 -9.34 3.74 -3.00
CA SER A 139 -9.78 5.14 -3.11
C SER A 139 -8.57 6.06 -3.12
N MET A 140 -8.50 6.96 -4.09
CA MET A 140 -7.43 7.95 -4.22
C MET A 140 -8.02 9.35 -4.35
N SER A 141 -7.34 10.31 -3.76
CA SER A 141 -7.62 11.73 -3.92
C SER A 141 -6.39 12.45 -4.41
N PHE A 142 -6.59 13.40 -5.33
CA PHE A 142 -5.58 14.29 -5.86
C PHE A 142 -6.04 15.71 -5.63
N TYR A 143 -5.09 16.57 -5.28
CA TYR A 143 -5.39 17.97 -5.08
C TYR A 143 -4.26 18.87 -5.54
N SER A 144 -4.63 20.05 -6.00
CA SER A 144 -3.70 21.16 -6.17
C SER A 144 -4.26 22.41 -5.53
N LYS A 145 -3.39 23.18 -4.91
CA LYS A 145 -3.71 24.44 -4.26
C LYS A 145 -2.74 25.48 -4.73
N LYS A 146 -3.27 26.55 -5.33
CA LYS A 146 -2.54 27.76 -5.62
C LYS A 146 -3.09 28.85 -4.72
N SER A 147 -2.23 29.43 -3.89
CA SER A 147 -2.59 30.56 -3.04
C SER A 147 -1.68 31.74 -3.35
N VAL A 148 -2.27 32.91 -3.53
CA VAL A 148 -1.55 34.15 -3.79
C VAL A 148 -1.79 35.10 -2.61
N THR A 149 -0.71 35.60 -2.03
CA THR A 149 -0.72 36.69 -1.05
C THR A 149 -0.11 37.94 -1.68
N GLN A 150 -0.12 39.07 -0.98
CA GLN A 150 0.51 40.31 -1.47
C GLN A 150 2.02 40.16 -1.71
N SER A 151 2.69 39.23 -1.03
CA SER A 151 4.15 39.09 -1.06
C SER A 151 4.66 37.74 -1.56
N SER A 152 3.79 36.76 -1.81
CA SER A 152 4.20 35.43 -2.25
C SER A 152 3.12 34.67 -3.00
N GLN A 153 3.56 33.72 -3.82
CA GLN A 153 2.71 32.70 -4.42
C GLN A 153 3.14 31.33 -3.91
N ASN A 154 2.20 30.59 -3.35
CA ASN A 154 2.41 29.23 -2.88
C ASN A 154 1.66 28.25 -3.78
N PHE A 155 2.33 27.14 -4.09
CA PHE A 155 1.75 26.06 -4.85
C PHE A 155 1.99 24.73 -4.13
N LEU A 156 0.91 23.97 -3.94
CA LEU A 156 0.91 22.66 -3.31
C LEU A 156 0.20 21.69 -4.25
N ILE A 157 0.80 20.54 -4.51
CA ILE A 157 0.14 19.39 -5.12
C ILE A 157 0.28 18.24 -4.14
N GLY A 158 -0.78 17.46 -3.97
CA GLY A 158 -0.74 16.25 -3.18
C GLY A 158 -1.63 15.16 -3.75
N GLN A 159 -1.37 13.96 -3.25
CA GLN A 159 -2.19 12.79 -3.48
C GLN A 159 -2.23 11.96 -2.21
N GLU A 160 -3.40 11.40 -1.89
CA GLU A 160 -3.60 10.63 -0.68
C GLU A 160 -4.56 9.48 -0.92
N TYR A 161 -4.32 8.35 -0.25
CA TYR A 161 -5.24 7.24 -0.24
C TYR A 161 -6.37 7.48 0.77
N ASN A 162 -7.60 7.14 0.36
CA ASN A 162 -8.80 7.18 1.17
C ASN A 162 -9.03 8.50 1.95
N LEU A 163 -8.66 9.63 1.35
CA LEU A 163 -8.92 10.94 1.93
C LEU A 163 -10.43 11.24 1.94
N LYS A 164 -10.99 11.43 3.13
CA LYS A 164 -12.44 11.57 3.31
C LYS A 164 -12.96 12.95 2.90
N SER A 165 -12.21 13.99 3.24
CA SER A 165 -12.56 15.39 2.97
C SER A 165 -11.29 16.23 2.78
N TYR A 166 -11.40 17.28 1.97
CA TYR A 166 -10.36 18.28 1.75
C TYR A 166 -10.42 19.46 2.73
N ASP A 167 -11.35 19.47 3.70
CA ASP A 167 -11.57 20.61 4.60
C ASP A 167 -10.29 21.08 5.32
N HIS A 168 -9.44 20.13 5.72
CA HIS A 168 -8.18 20.41 6.40
C HIS A 168 -7.10 21.00 5.46
N LEU A 169 -7.26 20.86 4.14
CA LEU A 169 -6.36 21.43 3.12
C LEU A 169 -6.73 22.88 2.78
N LEU A 170 -7.98 23.27 3.06
CA LEU A 170 -8.46 24.64 2.86
C LEU A 170 -8.03 25.52 4.05
N SER A 171 -7.28 26.57 3.75
CA SER A 171 -6.87 27.56 4.75
C SER A 171 -7.93 28.65 4.83
N LYS A 172 -8.48 28.90 6.03
CA LYS A 172 -9.53 29.90 6.27
C LYS A 172 -9.15 31.35 5.91
N ASN A 173 -7.85 31.65 5.78
CA ASN A 173 -7.33 33.03 5.68
C ASN A 173 -6.72 33.39 4.32
N ALA A 174 -6.87 32.56 3.29
CA ALA A 174 -6.24 32.84 2.00
C ALA A 174 -7.20 33.59 1.08
N GLU A 175 -6.99 34.89 0.91
CA GLU A 175 -7.87 35.79 0.16
C GLU A 175 -7.98 35.44 -1.33
N ASN A 176 -6.96 34.77 -1.90
CA ASN A 176 -6.95 34.29 -3.29
C ASN A 176 -6.42 32.86 -3.37
N THR A 177 -7.30 31.87 -3.22
CA THR A 177 -6.97 30.44 -3.39
C THR A 177 -7.77 29.86 -4.55
N ASP A 178 -7.05 29.19 -5.45
CA ASP A 178 -7.61 28.22 -6.38
C ASP A 178 -7.25 26.82 -5.87
N PHE A 179 -8.27 26.03 -5.53
CA PHE A 179 -8.11 24.64 -5.10
C PHE A 179 -8.82 23.71 -6.06
N ILE A 180 -8.11 22.71 -6.57
CA ILE A 180 -8.66 21.66 -7.42
C ILE A 180 -8.64 20.37 -6.63
N TRP A 181 -9.76 19.66 -6.62
CA TRP A 181 -9.96 18.41 -5.91
C TRP A 181 -10.49 17.36 -6.87
N LEU A 182 -9.86 16.19 -6.89
CA LEU A 182 -10.31 15.02 -7.61
C LEU A 182 -10.31 13.82 -6.66
N LYS A 183 -11.45 13.14 -6.55
CA LYS A 183 -11.59 11.86 -5.86
C LYS A 183 -11.98 10.78 -6.85
N ILE A 184 -11.25 9.67 -6.82
CA ILE A 184 -11.50 8.51 -7.68
C ILE A 184 -11.56 7.24 -6.86
N ASP A 185 -12.38 6.31 -7.31
CA ASP A 185 -12.35 4.92 -6.90
C ASP A 185 -11.83 4.06 -8.06
N LEU A 186 -11.02 3.08 -7.71
CA LEU A 186 -10.37 2.17 -8.64
C LEU A 186 -10.76 0.76 -8.26
N LEU A 187 -11.45 0.07 -9.18
CA LEU A 187 -11.83 -1.31 -9.01
C LEU A 187 -10.70 -2.20 -9.50
N TYR A 188 -10.32 -3.16 -8.66
CA TYR A 188 -9.36 -4.19 -9.01
C TYR A 188 -10.00 -5.57 -8.85
N ASN A 189 -9.68 -6.45 -9.78
CA ASN A 189 -10.18 -7.82 -9.80
C ASN A 189 -9.02 -8.79 -9.59
N ASN A 190 -9.28 -9.90 -8.89
CA ASN A 190 -8.30 -10.96 -8.68
C ASN A 190 -7.94 -11.65 -10.01
N THR A 191 -6.65 -11.68 -10.34
CA THR A 191 -6.12 -12.49 -11.43
C THR A 191 -5.60 -13.79 -10.83
N LYS A 192 -6.46 -14.82 -10.78
CA LYS A 192 -6.03 -16.20 -10.55
C LYS A 192 -5.35 -16.76 -11.79
#